data_AF-A0AAC8Q2Q1-F1
#
_entry.id   AF-A0AAC8Q2Q1-F1
#
_cell.length_a   1.000
_cell.length_b   1.000
_cell.length_c   1.000
_cell.angle_alpha   90.00
_cell.angle_beta   90.00
_cell.angle_gamma   90.00
#
_symmetry.space_group_name_H-M   'P 1'
#
loop_
_entity.id
_entity.type
_entity.pdbx_description
1 polymer ?
#
loop_
_entity_poly.entity_id
_entity_poly.type
_entity_poly.pdbx_seq_one_letter_code
_entity_poly.pdbx_strand_id
1 'polypeptide(L)'
;MRLRTGLAVGVMLGAGVGVAGSRSVLREEARVKVDGVTERWRLEWRTPPELGCFETGGVSCPCEGFAQGERGELELVRARPGRPAERLPLTPLFGPSAPGEAPPQALLRGWKPASDDEYLDPDERLRVLQRRKRVRAMVLGDYDHDGQAREFVLQTQAYGCGLREAVLIGVDRRDGRVRALGTAEHPDTPLVLEPETWALLRGSARIESVETPCGDHGSELERVLRVHADEKGLHATSELYQCTDTGRGALDSSEVL
;
A
#
# COMPACT_ATOMS: atom_id res chain seq x y z
N MET A 1 8.08 -7.25 -81.58
CA MET A 1 8.41 -8.03 -80.35
C MET A 1 7.98 -7.21 -79.13
N ARG A 2 6.96 -7.66 -78.40
CA ARG A 2 6.47 -7.01 -77.16
C ARG A 2 7.05 -7.79 -75.98
N LEU A 3 7.90 -7.18 -75.15
CA LEU A 3 8.25 -7.73 -73.83
C LEU A 3 7.26 -7.21 -72.80
N ARG A 4 6.56 -8.14 -72.14
CA ARG A 4 5.72 -7.93 -70.97
C ARG A 4 6.59 -8.10 -69.72
N THR A 5 6.70 -7.06 -68.90
CA THR A 5 7.30 -7.14 -67.57
C THR A 5 6.17 -7.25 -66.54
N GLY A 6 6.03 -8.41 -65.92
CA GLY A 6 5.09 -8.63 -64.81
C GLY A 6 5.78 -8.35 -63.48
N LEU A 7 5.20 -7.45 -62.67
CA LEU A 7 5.56 -7.27 -61.27
C LEU A 7 4.72 -8.24 -60.43
N ALA A 8 5.38 -9.15 -59.69
CA ALA A 8 4.74 -9.98 -58.69
C ALA A 8 4.78 -9.26 -57.33
N VAL A 9 3.61 -8.98 -56.76
CA VAL A 9 3.46 -8.47 -55.39
C VAL A 9 3.42 -9.68 -54.45
N GLY A 10 4.48 -9.88 -53.69
CA GLY A 10 4.53 -10.87 -52.61
C GLY A 10 3.86 -10.33 -51.35
N VAL A 11 2.76 -10.96 -50.93
CA VAL A 11 2.12 -10.71 -49.63
C VAL A 11 2.90 -11.49 -48.56
N MET A 12 3.62 -10.79 -47.70
CA MET A 12 4.18 -11.34 -46.46
C MET A 12 3.07 -11.45 -45.42
N LEU A 13 2.61 -12.67 -45.14
CA LEU A 13 1.80 -13.00 -43.97
C LEU A 13 2.71 -12.98 -42.74
N GLY A 14 2.71 -11.87 -42.01
CA GLY A 14 3.30 -11.79 -40.68
C GLY A 14 2.49 -12.65 -39.70
N ALA A 15 3.05 -13.78 -39.28
CA ALA A 15 2.55 -14.53 -38.15
C ALA A 15 2.75 -13.68 -36.89
N GLY A 16 1.68 -13.06 -36.41
CA GLY A 16 1.67 -12.37 -35.13
C GLY A 16 1.93 -13.38 -34.02
N VAL A 17 3.08 -13.27 -33.36
CA VAL A 17 3.37 -13.96 -32.11
C VAL A 17 2.38 -13.41 -31.08
N GLY A 18 1.34 -14.18 -30.78
CA GLY A 18 0.41 -13.88 -29.71
C GLY A 18 1.18 -13.91 -28.40
N VAL A 19 1.49 -12.73 -27.85
CA VAL A 19 1.88 -12.61 -26.45
C VAL A 19 0.67 -13.10 -25.65
N ALA A 20 0.78 -14.29 -25.07
CA ALA A 20 -0.16 -14.76 -24.06
C ALA A 20 -0.08 -13.76 -22.90
N GLY A 21 -0.91 -12.72 -22.94
CA GLY A 21 -0.97 -11.74 -21.87
C GLY A 21 -1.40 -12.47 -20.62
N SER A 22 -0.51 -12.59 -19.64
CA SER A 22 -0.89 -12.99 -18.29
C SER A 22 -1.99 -12.03 -17.85
N ARG A 23 -3.21 -12.56 -17.73
CA ARG A 23 -4.38 -11.79 -17.33
C ARG A 23 -4.17 -11.42 -15.87
N SER A 24 -4.16 -10.12 -15.56
CA SER A 24 -4.11 -9.65 -14.18
C SER A 24 -5.23 -10.28 -13.35
N VAL A 25 -4.96 -10.52 -12.06
CA VAL A 25 -5.91 -11.11 -11.12
C VAL A 25 -6.49 -10.01 -10.25
N LEU A 26 -7.81 -9.82 -10.33
CA LEU A 26 -8.51 -8.83 -9.50
C LEU A 26 -8.46 -9.24 -8.03
N ARG A 27 -7.89 -8.38 -7.18
CA ARG A 27 -7.84 -8.56 -5.72
C ARG A 27 -9.03 -7.91 -5.02
N GLU A 28 -9.36 -6.69 -5.41
CA GLU A 28 -10.46 -5.91 -4.85
C GLU A 28 -10.90 -4.85 -5.85
N GLU A 29 -12.20 -4.53 -5.85
CA GLU A 29 -12.75 -3.41 -6.60
C GLU A 29 -13.56 -2.51 -5.66
N ALA A 30 -13.42 -1.19 -5.83
CA ALA A 30 -14.18 -0.18 -5.12
C ALA A 30 -14.70 0.89 -6.10
N ARG A 31 -15.88 1.43 -5.79
CA ARG A 31 -16.38 2.67 -6.42
C ARG A 31 -15.99 3.84 -5.54
N VAL A 32 -15.32 4.83 -6.12
CA VAL A 32 -14.81 6.01 -5.40
C VAL A 32 -15.45 7.24 -6.02
N LYS A 33 -15.90 8.19 -5.19
CA LYS A 33 -16.42 9.46 -5.68
C LYS A 33 -15.32 10.51 -5.58
N VAL A 34 -14.86 11.01 -6.71
CA VAL A 34 -13.80 12.03 -6.80
C VAL A 34 -14.40 13.24 -7.50
N ASP A 35 -14.49 14.37 -6.81
CA ASP A 35 -15.04 15.63 -7.32
C ASP A 35 -16.41 15.45 -8.00
N GLY A 36 -17.28 14.64 -7.40
CA GLY A 36 -18.62 14.34 -7.91
C GLY A 36 -18.70 13.21 -8.94
N VAL A 37 -17.58 12.79 -9.53
CA VAL A 37 -17.52 11.72 -10.53
C VAL A 37 -17.34 10.38 -9.84
N THR A 38 -18.16 9.39 -10.22
CA THR A 38 -17.96 8.01 -9.78
C THR A 38 -16.89 7.35 -10.64
N GLU A 39 -15.81 6.95 -10.00
CA GLU A 39 -14.69 6.23 -10.57
C GLU A 39 -14.69 4.77 -10.10
N ARG A 40 -13.93 3.93 -10.80
CA ARG A 40 -13.72 2.53 -10.42
C ARG A 40 -12.25 2.27 -10.16
N TRP A 41 -11.94 1.89 -8.93
CA TRP A 41 -10.60 1.58 -8.47
C TRP A 41 -10.48 0.07 -8.27
N ARG A 42 -9.38 -0.51 -8.74
CA ARG A 42 -9.12 -1.95 -8.65
C ARG A 42 -7.71 -2.19 -8.15
N LEU A 43 -7.58 -3.03 -7.13
CA LEU A 43 -6.30 -3.65 -6.82
C LEU A 43 -6.16 -4.88 -7.68
N GLU A 44 -5.06 -4.98 -8.42
CA GLU A 44 -4.78 -6.08 -9.33
C GLU A 44 -3.40 -6.66 -9.05
N TRP A 45 -3.30 -7.99 -8.99
CA TRP A 45 -2.03 -8.68 -9.10
C TRP A 45 -1.68 -8.84 -10.58
N ARG A 46 -0.45 -8.51 -10.99
CA ARG A 46 -0.03 -8.65 -12.40
C ARG A 46 0.04 -10.13 -12.84
N THR A 47 0.35 -11.01 -11.90
CA THR A 47 0.33 -12.47 -12.04
C THR A 47 -0.48 -13.06 -10.88
N PRO A 48 -0.93 -14.34 -10.96
CA PRO A 48 -1.55 -14.99 -9.80
C PRO A 48 -0.63 -14.88 -8.57
N PRO A 49 -1.14 -14.36 -7.44
CA PRO A 49 -0.32 -14.18 -6.25
C PRO A 49 0.01 -15.52 -5.59
N GLU A 50 1.12 -15.55 -4.88
CA GLU A 50 1.49 -16.63 -3.99
C GLU A 50 0.85 -16.43 -2.61
N LEU A 51 0.81 -17.49 -1.80
CA LEU A 51 0.48 -17.36 -0.39
C LEU A 51 1.64 -16.68 0.33
N GLY A 52 1.36 -15.62 1.09
CA GLY A 52 2.35 -14.95 1.93
C GLY A 52 2.00 -15.15 3.40
N CYS A 53 3.00 -15.29 4.28
CA CYS A 53 2.75 -15.44 5.72
C CYS A 53 1.74 -16.54 6.07
N PHE A 54 1.80 -17.63 5.29
CA PHE A 54 0.87 -18.74 5.41
C PHE A 54 1.43 -19.79 6.34
N GLU A 55 2.69 -20.17 6.15
CA GLU A 55 3.39 -21.24 6.87
C GLU A 55 3.32 -21.03 8.38
N THR A 56 3.59 -19.80 8.83
CA THR A 56 3.59 -19.42 10.25
C THR A 56 2.21 -19.16 10.82
N GLY A 57 1.13 -19.31 10.03
CA GLY A 57 -0.21 -18.90 10.44
C GLY A 57 -0.36 -17.40 10.73
N GLY A 58 0.68 -16.60 10.44
CA GLY A 58 0.77 -15.20 10.84
C GLY A 58 1.28 -14.97 12.26
N VAL A 59 1.80 -16.00 12.93
CA VAL A 59 2.28 -15.91 14.32
C VAL A 59 3.66 -15.24 14.42
N SER A 60 4.45 -15.29 13.34
CA SER A 60 5.77 -14.65 13.31
C SER A 60 5.66 -13.12 13.22
N CYS A 61 6.45 -12.39 14.02
CA CYS A 61 6.54 -10.93 13.99
C CYS A 61 6.54 -10.29 12.57
N PRO A 62 7.37 -10.72 11.59
CA PRO A 62 7.36 -10.12 10.24
C PRO A 62 6.08 -10.37 9.43
N CYS A 63 5.14 -11.16 9.96
CA CYS A 63 3.84 -11.43 9.37
C CYS A 63 2.69 -10.70 10.07
N GLU A 64 2.98 -9.87 11.07
CA GLU A 64 1.97 -9.10 11.76
C GLU A 64 1.25 -8.14 10.78
N GLY A 65 -0.07 -8.20 10.78
CA GLY A 65 -0.90 -7.49 9.79
C GLY A 65 -0.98 -8.15 8.41
N PHE A 66 -0.13 -9.14 8.10
CA PHE A 66 -0.09 -9.84 6.80
C PHE A 66 -0.45 -11.33 6.87
N ALA A 67 -0.75 -11.85 8.06
CA ALA A 67 -1.17 -13.23 8.30
C ALA A 67 -2.12 -13.76 7.22
N GLN A 68 -1.80 -14.94 6.65
CA GLN A 68 -2.58 -15.56 5.58
C GLN A 68 -2.77 -14.58 4.41
N GLY A 69 -1.65 -14.04 3.97
CA GLY A 69 -1.55 -13.01 2.96
C GLY A 69 -1.50 -13.56 1.54
N GLU A 70 -1.54 -12.61 0.61
CA GLU A 70 -1.25 -12.81 -0.81
C GLU A 70 -0.03 -11.97 -1.16
N ARG A 71 0.93 -12.57 -1.87
CA ARG A 71 2.21 -11.96 -2.23
C ARG A 71 2.39 -11.91 -3.75
N GLY A 72 2.88 -10.79 -4.27
CA GLY A 72 3.20 -10.67 -5.70
C GLY A 72 3.36 -9.22 -6.17
N GLU A 73 3.25 -9.01 -7.48
CA GLU A 73 3.30 -7.67 -8.07
C GLU A 73 1.92 -7.01 -8.03
N LEU A 74 1.76 -5.96 -7.24
CA LEU A 74 0.48 -5.27 -7.00
C LEU A 74 0.41 -3.92 -7.71
N GLU A 75 -0.76 -3.63 -8.29
CA GLU A 75 -1.08 -2.32 -8.86
C GLU A 75 -2.44 -1.82 -8.38
N LEU A 76 -2.55 -0.50 -8.25
CA LEU A 76 -3.84 0.20 -8.24
C LEU A 76 -4.16 0.67 -9.66
N VAL A 77 -5.33 0.25 -10.16
CA VAL A 77 -5.86 0.66 -11.46
C VAL A 77 -7.09 1.55 -11.24
N ARG A 78 -6.98 2.82 -11.64
CA ARG A 78 -8.06 3.81 -11.57
C ARG A 78 -8.67 4.02 -12.95
N ALA A 79 -9.97 3.74 -13.08
CA ALA A 79 -10.74 3.96 -14.30
C ALA A 79 -11.71 5.13 -14.13
N ARG A 80 -11.66 6.08 -15.07
CA ARG A 80 -12.49 7.29 -15.12
C ARG A 80 -13.31 7.31 -16.42
N PRO A 81 -14.55 7.81 -16.40
CA PRO A 81 -15.35 7.96 -17.62
C PRO A 81 -14.59 8.77 -18.68
N GLY A 82 -14.50 8.24 -19.90
CA GLY A 82 -13.90 8.92 -21.05
C GLY A 82 -12.37 9.14 -20.98
N ARG A 83 -11.67 8.53 -20.00
CA ARG A 83 -10.21 8.64 -19.87
C ARG A 83 -9.55 7.25 -19.90
N PRO A 84 -8.30 7.15 -20.38
CA PRO A 84 -7.50 5.94 -20.20
C PRO A 84 -7.39 5.57 -18.72
N ALA A 85 -7.29 4.26 -18.45
CA ALA A 85 -7.04 3.77 -17.10
C ALA A 85 -5.66 4.24 -16.62
N GLU A 86 -5.63 4.85 -15.45
CA GLU A 86 -4.41 5.20 -14.73
C GLU A 86 -3.94 4.00 -13.91
N ARG A 87 -2.63 3.75 -13.88
CA ARG A 87 -2.01 2.66 -13.12
C ARG A 87 -0.94 3.20 -12.20
N LEU A 88 -0.98 2.78 -10.94
CA LEU A 88 0.03 3.05 -9.92
C LEU A 88 0.64 1.72 -9.46
N PRO A 89 1.92 1.44 -9.75
CA PRO A 89 2.60 0.28 -9.18
C PRO A 89 2.76 0.48 -7.67
N LEU A 90 2.26 -0.46 -6.88
CA LEU A 90 2.31 -0.40 -5.42
C LEU A 90 3.47 -1.22 -4.84
N THR A 91 3.95 -2.23 -5.56
CA THR A 91 5.08 -3.07 -5.14
C THR A 91 6.31 -2.30 -4.65
N PRO A 92 6.76 -1.20 -5.29
CA PRO A 92 7.94 -0.47 -4.82
C PRO A 92 7.79 0.16 -3.42
N LEU A 93 6.57 0.25 -2.89
CA LEU A 93 6.30 0.81 -1.56
C LEU A 93 6.59 -0.20 -0.44
N PHE A 94 6.78 -1.49 -0.74
CA PHE A 94 7.04 -2.56 0.24
C PHE A 94 8.52 -2.74 0.58
N GLY A 95 9.30 -1.66 0.45
CA GLY A 95 10.73 -1.61 0.76
C GLY A 95 11.65 -1.93 -0.42
N PRO A 96 12.92 -1.48 -0.37
CA PRO A 96 13.93 -1.84 -1.36
C PRO A 96 14.38 -3.29 -1.16
N SER A 97 14.68 -3.99 -2.26
CA SER A 97 15.51 -5.20 -2.20
C SER A 97 16.92 -4.81 -1.77
N ALA A 98 17.53 -5.55 -0.83
CA ALA A 98 18.96 -5.39 -0.63
C ALA A 98 19.73 -5.81 -1.90
N PRO A 99 20.96 -5.33 -2.13
CA PRO A 99 21.76 -5.75 -3.28
C PRO A 99 21.91 -7.29 -3.33
N GLY A 100 21.45 -7.90 -4.43
CA GLY A 100 21.48 -9.35 -4.62
C GLY A 100 20.23 -10.10 -4.14
N GLU A 101 19.25 -9.40 -3.56
CA GLU A 101 17.95 -9.97 -3.23
C GLU A 101 16.98 -9.94 -4.41
N ALA A 102 15.96 -10.80 -4.34
CA ALA A 102 14.86 -10.77 -5.30
C ALA A 102 14.14 -9.41 -5.27
N PRO A 103 13.53 -8.95 -6.38
CA PRO A 103 12.71 -7.73 -6.40
C PRO A 103 11.68 -7.72 -5.27
N PRO A 104 11.33 -6.55 -4.70
CA PRO A 104 10.37 -6.51 -3.62
C PRO A 104 9.03 -7.05 -4.14
N GLN A 105 8.29 -7.72 -3.28
CA GLN A 105 6.94 -8.18 -3.58
C GLN A 105 5.98 -7.52 -2.61
N ALA A 106 4.84 -7.05 -3.13
CA ALA A 106 3.78 -6.55 -2.28
C ALA A 106 3.17 -7.70 -1.51
N LEU A 107 2.79 -7.45 -0.26
CA LEU A 107 2.11 -8.41 0.60
C LEU A 107 0.83 -7.77 1.12
N LEU A 108 -0.32 -8.37 0.81
CA LEU A 108 -1.60 -7.94 1.35
C LEU A 108 -2.15 -9.00 2.27
N ARG A 109 -2.79 -8.58 3.35
CA ARG A 109 -3.62 -9.50 4.14
C ARG A 109 -4.71 -10.09 3.26
N GLY A 110 -4.73 -11.41 3.14
CA GLY A 110 -5.73 -12.13 2.35
C GLY A 110 -7.00 -12.30 3.19
N TRP A 111 -6.86 -12.93 4.35
CA TRP A 111 -7.96 -13.33 5.22
C TRP A 111 -7.75 -12.93 6.67
N LYS A 112 -8.84 -12.95 7.46
CA LYS A 112 -8.74 -12.83 8.91
C LYS A 112 -8.40 -14.23 9.46
N PRO A 113 -7.31 -14.37 10.25
CA PRO A 113 -7.04 -15.60 10.96
C PRO A 113 -8.16 -15.93 11.95
N ALA A 114 -8.49 -17.21 12.05
CA ALA A 114 -9.29 -17.79 13.12
C ALA A 114 -8.34 -18.41 14.17
N SER A 115 -8.83 -18.56 15.40
CA SER A 115 -8.04 -19.04 16.54
C SER A 115 -7.35 -20.38 16.28
N ASP A 116 -7.95 -21.24 15.46
CA ASP A 116 -7.50 -22.62 15.33
C ASP A 116 -6.72 -22.87 14.02
N ASP A 117 -6.50 -21.83 13.21
CA ASP A 117 -5.85 -21.98 11.90
C ASP A 117 -4.40 -22.46 12.00
N GLU A 118 -3.72 -22.17 13.09
CA GLU A 118 -2.33 -22.59 13.31
C GLU A 118 -2.21 -24.11 13.54
N TYR A 119 -3.29 -24.76 13.96
CA TYR A 119 -3.31 -26.21 14.22
C TYR A 119 -3.77 -27.03 13.02
N LEU A 120 -4.26 -26.39 11.96
CA LEU A 120 -4.68 -27.07 10.74
C LEU A 120 -3.47 -27.48 9.91
N ASP A 121 -3.56 -28.66 9.29
CA ASP A 121 -2.66 -29.06 8.21
C ASP A 121 -2.70 -28.01 7.07
N PRO A 122 -1.58 -27.72 6.39
CA PRO A 122 -1.53 -26.73 5.31
C PRO A 122 -2.62 -26.87 4.24
N ASP A 123 -2.94 -28.09 3.80
CA ASP A 123 -3.96 -28.32 2.76
C ASP A 123 -5.36 -28.06 3.30
N GLU A 124 -5.62 -28.46 4.55
CA GLU A 124 -6.89 -28.17 5.22
C GLU A 124 -7.07 -26.67 5.44
N ARG A 125 -6.03 -25.99 5.93
CA ARG A 125 -6.01 -24.54 6.10
C ARG A 125 -6.31 -23.83 4.79
N LEU A 126 -5.67 -24.22 3.69
CA LEU A 126 -5.94 -23.64 2.38
C LEU A 126 -7.41 -23.81 1.97
N ARG A 127 -7.99 -25.01 2.14
CA ARG A 127 -9.41 -25.27 1.85
C ARG A 127 -10.34 -24.40 2.69
N VAL A 128 -10.01 -24.15 3.96
CA VAL A 128 -10.78 -23.28 4.86
C VAL A 128 -10.67 -21.83 4.42
N LEU A 129 -9.47 -21.33 4.11
CA LEU A 129 -9.27 -19.94 3.64
C LEU A 129 -10.00 -19.64 2.34
N GLN A 130 -10.01 -20.57 1.40
CA GLN A 130 -10.72 -20.40 0.11
C GLN A 130 -12.23 -20.16 0.28
N ARG A 131 -12.83 -20.58 1.41
CA ARG A 131 -14.24 -20.35 1.73
C ARG A 131 -14.48 -19.03 2.45
N ARG A 132 -13.42 -18.37 2.94
CA ARG A 132 -13.53 -17.11 3.68
C ARG A 132 -13.61 -15.93 2.74
N LYS A 133 -14.35 -14.92 3.17
CA LYS A 133 -14.30 -13.61 2.54
C LYS A 133 -12.91 -13.00 2.76
N ARG A 134 -12.32 -12.48 1.67
CA ARG A 134 -11.07 -11.72 1.75
C ARG A 134 -11.26 -10.44 2.55
N VAL A 135 -10.23 -10.05 3.29
CA VAL A 135 -10.17 -8.75 3.97
C VAL A 135 -10.04 -7.66 2.91
N ARG A 136 -10.67 -6.51 3.16
CA ARG A 136 -10.54 -5.34 2.28
C ARG A 136 -9.22 -4.64 2.57
N ALA A 137 -8.47 -4.34 1.52
CA ALA A 137 -7.31 -3.46 1.57
C ALA A 137 -7.70 -2.01 1.25
N MET A 138 -8.65 -1.79 0.32
CA MET A 138 -9.14 -0.43 -0.01
C MET A 138 -10.23 0.05 0.95
N VAL A 139 -9.89 0.23 2.23
CA VAL A 139 -10.80 0.83 3.22
C VAL A 139 -10.75 2.36 3.12
N LEU A 140 -11.61 2.90 2.26
CA LEU A 140 -11.65 4.34 1.97
C LEU A 140 -11.99 5.18 3.22
N GLY A 141 -11.36 6.34 3.33
CA GLY A 141 -11.58 7.37 4.34
C GLY A 141 -11.13 8.73 3.82
N ASP A 142 -11.48 9.78 4.55
CA ASP A 142 -11.06 11.17 4.33
C ASP A 142 -9.92 11.44 5.32
N TYR A 143 -8.69 11.22 4.88
CA TYR A 143 -7.52 11.28 5.76
C TYR A 143 -6.82 12.64 5.71
N ASP A 144 -6.99 13.40 4.64
CA ASP A 144 -6.49 14.77 4.48
C ASP A 144 -7.54 15.84 4.85
N HIS A 145 -8.72 15.42 5.33
CA HIS A 145 -9.82 16.27 5.81
C HIS A 145 -10.32 17.27 4.79
N ASP A 146 -10.32 16.88 3.51
CA ASP A 146 -10.84 17.70 2.42
C ASP A 146 -12.35 17.51 2.15
N GLY A 147 -12.98 16.63 2.93
CA GLY A 147 -14.40 16.29 2.84
C GLY A 147 -14.70 15.16 1.85
N GLN A 148 -13.70 14.55 1.23
CA GLN A 148 -13.86 13.44 0.28
C GLN A 148 -13.16 12.17 0.79
N ALA A 149 -13.92 11.08 0.96
CA ALA A 149 -13.34 9.79 1.30
C ALA A 149 -12.71 9.10 0.08
N ARG A 150 -11.55 9.58 -0.38
CA ARG A 150 -10.87 9.12 -1.60
C ARG A 150 -9.44 8.62 -1.36
N GLU A 151 -9.07 8.41 -0.10
CA GLU A 151 -7.81 7.82 0.30
C GLU A 151 -8.04 6.49 1.05
N PHE A 152 -7.04 5.61 1.05
CA PHE A 152 -7.01 4.44 1.92
C PHE A 152 -5.58 4.16 2.39
N VAL A 153 -5.47 3.58 3.59
CA VAL A 153 -4.18 3.21 4.19
C VAL A 153 -3.76 1.84 3.67
N LEU A 154 -2.51 1.72 3.26
CA LEU A 154 -1.88 0.48 2.81
C LEU A 154 -0.69 0.17 3.71
N GLN A 155 -0.77 -0.90 4.49
CA GLN A 155 0.38 -1.41 5.26
C GLN A 155 1.43 -1.96 4.29
N THR A 156 2.68 -1.52 4.44
CA THR A 156 3.82 -1.85 3.56
C THR A 156 4.90 -2.68 4.26
N GLN A 157 5.08 -2.52 5.57
CA GLN A 157 5.99 -3.37 6.36
C GLN A 157 5.39 -3.81 7.69
N ALA A 158 6.04 -4.83 8.24
CA ALA A 158 5.97 -5.23 9.64
C ALA A 158 7.41 -5.53 10.10
N TYR A 159 7.88 -4.80 11.10
CA TYR A 159 9.23 -4.88 11.67
C TYR A 159 9.14 -5.31 13.13
N GLY A 160 9.81 -6.40 13.50
CA GLY A 160 9.68 -6.90 14.86
C GLY A 160 8.20 -7.13 15.22
N CYS A 161 7.93 -7.46 16.48
CA CYS A 161 6.55 -7.53 16.94
C CYS A 161 6.13 -6.11 17.34
N GLY A 162 5.05 -5.59 16.74
CA GLY A 162 4.46 -4.30 17.08
C GLY A 162 4.69 -3.16 16.08
N LEU A 163 5.87 -3.03 15.45
CA LEU A 163 6.13 -1.91 14.54
C LEU A 163 5.63 -2.24 13.13
N ARG A 164 4.76 -1.39 12.60
CA ARG A 164 4.16 -1.57 11.27
C ARG A 164 4.18 -0.25 10.53
N GLU A 165 4.60 -0.29 9.28
CA GLU A 165 4.61 0.90 8.43
C GLU A 165 3.45 0.84 7.44
N ALA A 166 2.81 1.98 7.24
CA ALA A 166 1.77 2.14 6.25
C ALA A 166 1.85 3.50 5.57
N VAL A 167 1.43 3.53 4.32
CA VAL A 167 1.33 4.73 3.49
C VAL A 167 -0.12 5.03 3.16
N LEU A 168 -0.41 6.30 2.92
CA LEU A 168 -1.72 6.73 2.44
C LEU A 168 -1.74 6.74 0.91
N ILE A 169 -2.66 5.98 0.30
CA ILE A 169 -2.86 5.96 -1.15
C ILE A 169 -4.11 6.77 -1.49
N GLY A 170 -4.00 7.74 -2.38
CA GLY A 170 -5.11 8.64 -2.69
C GLY A 170 -4.92 9.45 -3.96
N VAL A 171 -5.84 10.37 -4.22
CA VAL A 171 -5.75 11.32 -5.33
C VAL A 171 -4.97 12.54 -4.88
N ASP A 172 -3.83 12.80 -5.51
CA ASP A 172 -3.10 14.04 -5.30
C ASP A 172 -3.87 15.22 -5.91
N ARG A 173 -4.15 16.23 -5.08
CA ARG A 173 -4.93 17.41 -5.45
C ARG A 173 -4.23 18.32 -6.45
N ARG A 174 -2.91 18.25 -6.56
CA ARG A 174 -2.10 19.12 -7.43
C ARG A 174 -2.31 18.79 -8.90
N ASP A 175 -2.42 17.51 -9.23
CA ASP A 175 -2.53 17.04 -10.61
C ASP A 175 -3.63 16.00 -10.85
N GLY A 176 -4.38 15.66 -9.81
CA GLY A 176 -5.50 14.73 -9.86
C GLY A 176 -5.07 13.30 -10.18
N ARG A 177 -3.84 12.90 -9.89
CA ARG A 177 -3.30 11.54 -10.12
C ARG A 177 -3.33 10.70 -8.85
N VAL A 178 -3.43 9.38 -8.98
CA VAL A 178 -3.29 8.49 -7.81
C VAL A 178 -1.83 8.24 -7.48
N ARG A 179 -1.47 8.35 -6.19
CA ARG A 179 -0.12 8.08 -5.68
C ARG A 179 -0.15 7.69 -4.20
N ALA A 180 1.00 7.29 -3.66
CA ALA A 180 1.24 7.33 -2.22
C ALA A 180 1.50 8.79 -1.83
N LEU A 181 0.67 9.33 -0.95
CA LEU A 181 0.65 10.75 -0.58
C LEU A 181 1.78 11.07 0.40
N GLY A 182 2.43 12.21 0.16
CA GLY A 182 3.41 12.82 1.06
C GLY A 182 2.83 13.97 1.86
N THR A 183 3.69 14.69 2.56
CA THR A 183 3.37 15.98 3.16
C THR A 183 3.39 17.11 2.13
N ALA A 184 2.86 18.27 2.48
CA ALA A 184 2.95 19.47 1.66
C ALA A 184 4.41 19.91 1.47
N GLU A 185 5.27 19.67 2.46
CA GLU A 185 6.70 19.98 2.45
C GLU A 185 7.51 18.99 1.61
N HIS A 186 7.14 17.71 1.60
CA HIS A 186 7.81 16.65 0.87
C HIS A 186 6.84 15.84 0.00
N PRO A 187 6.23 16.47 -1.03
CA PRO A 187 5.05 15.89 -1.67
C PRO A 187 5.37 14.82 -2.72
N ASP A 188 6.66 14.53 -2.93
CA ASP A 188 7.15 13.43 -3.77
C ASP A 188 7.70 12.26 -2.94
N THR A 189 7.69 12.39 -1.60
CA THR A 189 8.09 11.36 -0.65
C THR A 189 6.84 10.87 0.07
N PRO A 190 6.46 9.57 -0.02
CA PRO A 190 5.33 9.04 0.73
C PRO A 190 5.50 9.29 2.23
N LEU A 191 4.47 9.83 2.88
CA LEU A 191 4.45 9.90 4.34
C LEU A 191 4.19 8.48 4.87
N VAL A 192 5.11 7.99 5.68
CA VAL A 192 5.03 6.66 6.30
C VAL A 192 4.71 6.85 7.77
N LEU A 193 3.60 6.27 8.23
CA LEU A 193 3.17 6.29 9.63
C LEU A 193 2.69 4.90 10.04
N GLU A 194 2.58 4.65 11.34
CA GLU A 194 1.88 3.47 11.82
C GLU A 194 0.38 3.47 11.44
N PRO A 195 -0.22 2.28 11.19
CA PRO A 195 -1.66 2.17 10.92
C PRO A 195 -2.55 2.85 11.98
N GLU A 196 -2.15 2.80 13.24
CA GLU A 196 -2.80 3.44 14.38
C GLU A 196 -2.77 4.97 14.27
N THR A 197 -1.62 5.54 13.92
CA THR A 197 -1.47 6.99 13.70
C THR A 197 -2.38 7.46 12.56
N TRP A 198 -2.47 6.69 11.46
CA TRP A 198 -3.44 6.97 10.40
C TRP A 198 -4.89 6.88 10.88
N ALA A 199 -5.23 5.92 11.73
CA ALA A 199 -6.57 5.78 12.28
C ALA A 199 -6.96 6.96 13.19
N LEU A 200 -6.01 7.49 13.96
CA LEU A 200 -6.20 8.73 14.73
C LEU A 200 -6.43 9.92 13.79
N LEU A 201 -5.61 10.08 12.76
CA LEU A 201 -5.74 11.16 11.79
C LEU A 201 -7.09 11.10 11.07
N ARG A 202 -7.59 9.93 10.71
CA ARG A 202 -8.94 9.79 10.14
C ARG A 202 -10.05 10.38 11.03
N GLY A 203 -9.87 10.33 12.35
CA GLY A 203 -10.83 10.85 13.32
C GLY A 203 -10.65 12.34 13.65
N SER A 204 -9.47 12.91 13.40
CA SER A 204 -9.13 14.29 13.75
C SER A 204 -8.11 14.87 12.78
N ALA A 205 -8.37 16.08 12.26
CA ALA A 205 -7.44 16.79 11.37
C ALA A 205 -6.12 17.19 12.02
N ARG A 206 -5.96 17.00 13.33
CA ARG A 206 -4.71 17.22 14.06
C ARG A 206 -4.55 16.20 15.18
N ILE A 207 -3.39 15.57 15.22
CA ILE A 207 -3.06 14.52 16.19
C ILE A 207 -1.63 14.68 16.70
N GLU A 208 -1.40 14.19 17.91
CA GLU A 208 -0.09 13.87 18.45
C GLU A 208 -0.08 12.36 18.72
N SER A 209 0.94 11.65 18.26
CA SER A 209 1.12 10.22 18.48
C SER A 209 2.51 9.99 19.07
N VAL A 210 2.59 9.20 20.14
CA VAL A 210 3.87 8.77 20.71
C VAL A 210 4.20 7.42 20.09
N GLU A 211 5.17 7.39 19.18
CA GLU A 211 5.55 6.15 18.47
C GLU A 211 6.55 5.33 19.26
N THR A 212 7.44 5.98 20.02
CA THR A 212 8.41 5.31 20.88
C THR A 212 8.41 6.03 22.22
N PRO A 213 7.71 5.54 23.25
CA PRO A 213 7.68 6.20 24.55
C PRO A 213 9.00 6.02 25.29
N CYS A 214 9.27 6.90 26.27
CA CYS A 214 10.45 6.75 27.12
C CYS A 214 10.54 5.36 27.79
N GLY A 215 11.73 4.76 27.75
CA GLY A 215 12.01 3.45 28.32
C GLY A 215 11.58 2.26 27.45
N ASP A 216 10.91 2.50 26.30
CA ASP A 216 10.59 1.44 25.36
C ASP A 216 11.88 0.82 24.81
N HIS A 217 12.06 -0.48 25.04
CA HIS A 217 13.27 -1.23 24.68
C HIS A 217 14.58 -0.58 25.14
N GLY A 218 14.54 0.18 26.24
CA GLY A 218 15.71 0.90 26.76
C GLY A 218 16.06 2.17 25.98
N SER A 219 15.13 2.72 25.19
CA SER A 219 15.33 3.97 24.48
C SER A 219 15.58 5.13 25.44
N GLU A 220 16.64 5.89 25.17
CA GLU A 220 16.96 7.16 25.85
C GLU A 220 16.19 8.35 25.26
N LEU A 221 15.44 8.12 24.18
CA LEU A 221 14.65 9.12 23.48
C LEU A 221 13.19 8.70 23.38
N GLU A 222 12.29 9.68 23.49
CA GLU A 222 10.89 9.52 23.13
C GLU A 222 10.63 10.16 21.76
N ARG A 223 10.02 9.39 20.85
CA ARG A 223 9.60 9.88 19.53
C ARG A 223 8.12 10.25 19.54
N VAL A 224 7.85 11.48 19.16
CA VAL A 224 6.51 12.04 19.03
C VAL A 224 6.30 12.48 17.59
N LEU A 225 5.24 11.99 16.97
CA LEU A 225 4.76 12.50 15.69
C LEU A 225 3.62 13.49 15.92
N ARG A 226 3.73 14.65 15.29
CA ARG A 226 2.64 15.62 15.18
C ARG A 226 2.20 15.65 13.73
N VAL A 227 0.96 15.26 13.49
CA VAL A 227 0.39 15.24 12.13
C VAL A 227 -0.84 16.12 12.09
N HIS A 228 -0.96 16.93 11.05
CA HIS A 228 -2.21 17.65 10.79
C HIS A 228 -2.48 17.75 9.29
N ALA A 229 -3.73 17.98 8.95
CA ALA A 229 -4.19 18.20 7.59
C ALA A 229 -4.83 19.59 7.49
N ASP A 230 -4.52 20.31 6.42
CA ASP A 230 -5.12 21.59 6.09
C ASP A 230 -5.40 21.73 4.58
N GLU A 231 -5.71 22.94 4.12
CA GLU A 231 -6.02 23.21 2.71
C GLU A 231 -4.85 22.94 1.74
N LYS A 232 -3.61 22.91 2.23
CA LYS A 232 -2.39 22.60 1.47
C LYS A 232 -2.05 21.12 1.47
N GLY A 233 -2.59 20.35 2.40
CA GLY A 233 -2.45 18.90 2.46
C GLY A 233 -2.05 18.41 3.85
N LEU A 234 -1.34 17.29 3.88
CA LEU A 234 -0.80 16.71 5.11
C LEU A 234 0.48 17.43 5.53
N HIS A 235 0.68 17.56 6.82
CA HIS A 235 1.87 18.12 7.43
C HIS A 235 2.28 17.21 8.58
N ALA A 236 3.56 16.86 8.67
CA ALA A 236 4.05 15.99 9.71
C ALA A 236 5.41 16.46 10.24
N THR A 237 5.58 16.41 11.56
CA THR A 237 6.87 16.59 12.22
C THR A 237 7.16 15.41 13.13
N SER A 238 8.41 14.96 13.12
CA SER A 238 8.96 13.99 14.06
C SER A 238 9.82 14.74 15.06
N GLU A 239 9.45 14.66 16.33
CA GLU A 239 10.16 15.27 17.44
C GLU A 239 10.76 14.17 18.32
N LEU A 240 12.04 14.30 18.62
CA LEU A 240 12.74 13.44 19.58
C LEU A 240 12.96 14.22 20.87
N TYR A 241 12.56 13.64 21.99
CA TYR A 241 12.73 14.21 23.32
C TYR A 241 13.67 13.33 24.14
N GLN A 242 14.58 13.94 24.90
CA GLN A 242 15.40 13.23 25.87
C GLN A 242 14.51 12.59 26.94
N CYS A 243 14.81 11.37 27.36
CA CYS A 243 14.12 10.73 28.47
C CYS A 243 14.77 11.08 29.81
N THR A 244 13.93 11.22 30.83
CA THR A 244 14.33 11.46 32.22
C THR A 244 13.71 10.41 33.13
N ASP A 245 14.15 10.34 34.39
CA ASP A 245 13.56 9.47 35.41
C ASP A 245 12.05 9.71 35.63
N THR A 246 11.55 10.89 35.21
CA THR A 246 10.14 11.29 35.34
C THR A 246 9.35 11.24 34.02
N GLY A 247 9.95 10.75 32.93
CA GLY A 247 9.34 10.69 31.59
C GLY A 247 9.98 11.66 30.59
N ARG A 248 9.19 12.14 29.62
CA ARG A 248 9.63 13.06 28.55
C ARG A 248 10.34 14.30 29.12
N GLY A 249 11.56 14.54 28.67
CA GLY A 249 12.41 15.68 29.02
C GLY A 249 12.44 16.75 27.94
N ALA A 250 13.62 17.36 27.74
CA ALA A 250 13.81 18.42 26.76
C ALA A 250 13.75 17.88 25.32
N LEU A 251 13.25 18.72 24.39
CA LEU A 251 13.31 18.44 22.96
C LEU A 251 14.77 18.37 22.53
N ASP A 252 15.16 17.25 21.94
CA ASP A 252 16.49 17.00 21.38
C ASP A 252 16.56 17.48 19.92
N SER A 253 15.60 17.04 19.10
CA SER A 253 15.55 17.38 17.68
C SER A 253 14.12 17.37 17.13
N SER A 254 13.92 18.08 16.03
CA SER A 254 12.66 18.15 15.30
C SER A 254 12.96 18.09 13.80
N GLU A 255 12.26 17.23 13.09
CA GLU A 255 12.37 17.02 11.65
C GLU A 255 10.99 17.19 11.01
N VAL A 256 10.94 17.87 9.87
CA VAL A 256 9.76 17.90 9.00
C VAL A 256 9.82 16.66 8.12
N LEU A 257 8.75 15.87 8.11
CA LEU A 257 8.64 14.62 7.35
C LEU A 257 8.04 14.85 5.97
#